data_AF-A0A369QVL9-F1
#
_entry.id   AF-A0A369QVL9-F1
#
_cell.length_a   1.000
_cell.length_b   1.000
_cell.length_c   1.000
_cell.angle_alpha   90.00
_cell.angle_beta   90.00
_cell.angle_gamma   90.00
#
_symmetry.space_group_name_H-M   'P 1'
#
loop_
_entity.id
_entity.type
_entity.pdbx_description
1 polymer ?
#
loop_
_entity_poly.entity_id
_entity_poly.type
_entity_poly.pdbx_seq_one_letter_code
_entity_poly.pdbx_strand_id
1 'polypeptide(L)' 'MDDTRVEEEIAHLRRTCDDLSEMVARQERDIARLSARVALLMERAAAQEEEGTGGAVFAEKPPHW' A
#
# COMPACT_ATOMS: atom_id res chain seq x y z
N MET A 1 -41.87 -19.84 -17.80
CA MET A 1 -41.67 -18.40 -18.06
C MET A 1 -40.98 -17.71 -16.89
N ASP A 2 -41.34 -18.00 -15.63
CA ASP A 2 -40.67 -17.39 -14.47
C ASP A 2 -39.29 -18.01 -14.16
N ASP A 3 -39.12 -19.32 -14.37
CA ASP A 3 -37.83 -20.02 -14.16
C ASP A 3 -36.72 -19.47 -15.06
N THR A 4 -37.02 -19.16 -16.32
CA THR A 4 -36.03 -18.60 -17.26
C THR A 4 -35.49 -17.25 -16.79
N ARG A 5 -36.34 -16.39 -16.23
CA ARG A 5 -35.94 -15.08 -15.72
C ARG A 5 -35.02 -15.21 -14.50
N VAL A 6 -35.33 -16.16 -13.60
CA VAL A 6 -34.50 -16.45 -12.43
C VAL A 6 -33.15 -17.04 -12.84
N GLU A 7 -33.12 -17.93 -13.82
CA GLU A 7 -31.89 -18.50 -14.35
C GLU A 7 -30.99 -17.44 -15.02
N GLU A 8 -31.58 -16.53 -15.80
CA GLU A 8 -30.88 -15.39 -16.41
C GLU A 8 -30.28 -14.46 -15.35
N GLU A 9 -31.04 -14.14 -14.31
CA GLU A 9 -30.58 -13.30 -13.20
C GLU A 9 -29.44 -13.97 -12.43
N ILE A 10 -29.55 -15.26 -12.14
CA ILE A 10 -28.49 -16.05 -11.50
C ILE A 10 -27.23 -16.09 -12.37
N ALA A 11 -27.38 -16.26 -13.69
CA ALA A 11 -26.24 -16.26 -14.61
C ALA A 11 -25.54 -14.89 -14.62
N HIS A 12 -26.30 -13.80 -14.62
CA HIS A 12 -25.76 -12.44 -14.56
C HIS A 12 -25.02 -12.18 -13.24
N LEU A 13 -25.62 -12.58 -12.11
CA LEU A 13 -25.01 -12.43 -10.79
C LEU A 13 -23.72 -13.25 -10.66
N ARG A 14 -23.71 -14.49 -11.16
CA ARG A 14 -22.50 -15.33 -11.17
C ARG A 14 -21.36 -14.68 -11.93
N ARG A 15 -21.64 -14.18 -13.15
CA ARG A 15 -20.63 -13.47 -13.94
C ARG A 15 -20.11 -12.22 -13.21
N THR A 16 -21.01 -11.47 -12.57
CA THR A 16 -20.62 -10.31 -11.76
C THR A 16 -19.73 -10.72 -10.59
N CYS A 17 -20.04 -11.82 -9.90
CA CYS A 17 -19.20 -12.34 -8.81
C CYS A 17 -17.82 -12.80 -9.31
N ASP A 18 -17.73 -13.41 -10.50
CA ASP A 18 -16.47 -13.82 -11.09
C ASP A 18 -15.59 -12.60 -11.44
N ASP A 19 -16.18 -11.59 -12.10
CA ASP A 19 -15.52 -10.34 -12.45
C ASP A 19 -15.01 -9.60 -11.19
N LEU A 20 -15.84 -9.54 -10.13
CA LEU A 20 -15.44 -8.97 -8.84
C LEU A 20 -14.30 -9.75 -8.19
N SER A 21 -14.34 -11.09 -8.26
CA SER A 21 -13.30 -11.94 -7.68
C SER A 21 -11.95 -11.72 -8.37
N GLU A 22 -11.94 -11.59 -9.70
CA GLU A 22 -10.72 -11.25 -10.44
C GLU A 22 -10.16 -9.88 -10.03
N MET A 23 -11.03 -8.88 -9.89
CA MET A 23 -10.62 -7.54 -9.46
C MET A 23 -10.03 -7.54 -8.05
N VAL A 24 -10.65 -8.25 -7.10
CA VAL A 24 -10.13 -8.40 -5.73
C VAL A 24 -8.76 -9.07 -5.74
N ALA A 25 -8.57 -10.15 -6.50
CA ALA A 25 -7.28 -10.83 -6.61
C ALA A 25 -6.18 -9.95 -7.24
N ARG A 26 -6.55 -9.01 -8.13
CA ARG A 26 -5.61 -8.00 -8.64
C ARG A 26 -5.29 -6.96 -7.56
N GLN A 27 -6.29 -6.44 -6.87
CA GLN A 27 -6.11 -5.45 -5.81
C GLN A 27 -5.28 -5.99 -4.64
N GLU A 28 -5.43 -7.26 -4.27
CA GLU A 28 -4.61 -7.90 -3.25
C GLU A 28 -3.12 -7.83 -3.59
N ARG A 29 -2.75 -8.12 -4.84
CA ARG A 29 -1.37 -8.03 -5.33
C ARG A 29 -0.84 -6.60 -5.29
N ASP A 30 -1.67 -5.63 -5.69
CA ASP A 30 -1.30 -4.21 -5.67
C ASP A 30 -1.11 -3.71 -4.23
N ILE A 31 -2.00 -4.09 -3.31
CA ILE A 31 -1.89 -3.78 -1.89
C ILE A 31 -0.61 -4.36 -1.31
N ALA A 32 -0.31 -5.65 -1.56
CA ALA A 32 0.92 -6.28 -1.07
C ALA A 32 2.18 -5.52 -1.54
N ARG A 33 2.21 -5.10 -2.82
CA ARG A 33 3.31 -4.30 -3.38
C ARG A 33 3.42 -2.92 -2.72
N LEU A 34 2.30 -2.25 -2.49
CA LEU A 34 2.28 -0.94 -1.83
C LEU A 34 2.69 -1.04 -0.37
N SER A 35 2.21 -2.04 0.36
CA SER A 35 2.59 -2.33 1.75
C SER A 35 4.10 -2.56 1.88
N ALA A 36 4.69 -3.36 0.99
CA ALA A 36 6.15 -3.58 0.99
C ALA A 36 6.94 -2.29 0.74
N ARG A 37 6.46 -1.42 -0.15
CA ARG A 37 7.08 -0.10 -0.40
C ARG A 37 6.97 0.82 0.81
N VAL A 38 5.81 0.87 1.46
CA VAL A 38 5.60 1.66 2.67
C VAL A 38 6.53 1.18 3.77
N ALA A 39 6.67 -0.14 3.98
CA ALA A 39 7.60 -0.69 4.96
C ALA A 39 9.04 -0.21 4.73
N LEU A 40 9.52 -0.26 3.48
CA LEU A 40 10.86 0.21 3.12
C LEU A 40 11.03 1.74 3.33
N LEU A 41 9.97 2.52 3.10
CA LEU A 41 10.01 3.97 3.35
C LEU A 41 10.06 4.27 4.86
N MET A 42 9.33 3.51 5.68
CA MET A 42 9.37 3.64 7.14
C MET A 42 10.74 3.26 7.70
N GLU A 43 11.36 2.19 7.18
CA GLU A 43 12.73 1.81 7.57
C GLU A 43 13.74 2.92 7.27
N ARG A 44 13.65 3.54 6.08
CA ARG A 44 14.52 4.67 5.73
C ARG A 44 14.28 5.90 6.59
N ALA A 45 13.02 6.21 6.90
CA ALA A 45 12.69 7.34 7.76
C ALA A 45 13.27 7.15 9.17
N ALA A 46 13.16 5.94 9.72
CA ALA A 46 13.76 5.60 11.00
C ALA A 46 15.29 5.74 10.98
N ALA A 47 15.97 5.22 9.94
CA ALA A 47 17.41 5.38 9.78
C ALA A 47 17.85 6.85 9.69
N GLN A 48 17.08 7.69 8.99
CA GLN A 48 17.35 9.13 8.89
C GLN A 48 17.14 9.86 10.22
N GLU A 49 16.13 9.48 11.01
CA GLU A 49 15.94 10.04 12.36
C GLU A 49 17.10 9.69 13.30
N GLU A 50 17.62 8.46 13.24
CA GLU A 50 18.81 8.05 13.99
C GLU A 50 20.07 8.82 13.56
N GLU A 51 20.30 9.00 12.26
CA GLU A 51 21.41 9.82 11.75
C GLU A 51 21.26 11.30 12.14
N GLY A 52 20.03 11.83 12.07
CA GLY A 52 19.70 13.23 12.40
C GLY A 52 19.79 13.56 13.89
N THR A 53 19.70 12.56 14.78
CA THR A 53 19.90 12.73 16.22
C THR A 53 21.36 12.58 16.67
N GLY A 54 22.26 12.10 15.78
CA GLY A 54 23.64 11.72 16.13
C GLY A 54 24.76 12.73 15.85
N GLY A 55 24.56 13.82 15.08
CA GLY A 55 25.72 14.66 14.74
C GLY A 55 25.46 15.88 13.89
N ALA A 56 25.03 16.96 14.53
CA ALA A 56 25.36 18.32 14.09
C ALA A 56 25.71 19.18 15.29
N VAL A 57 26.70 18.74 16.08
CA VAL A 57 27.44 19.66 16.96
C VAL A 57 28.41 20.41 16.06
N PHE A 58 27.92 21.45 15.37
CA PHE A 58 28.78 22.54 14.91
C PHE A 58 29.26 23.29 16.15
N ALA A 59 30.20 22.71 16.89
CA ALA A 59 31.02 23.45 17.85
C ALA A 59 32.04 24.27 17.06
N GLU A 60 31.55 25.28 16.35
CA GLU A 60 32.42 26.32 15.84
C GLU A 60 32.84 27.17 17.05
N LYS A 61 34.03 26.89 17.59
CA LYS A 61 34.63 27.74 18.61
C LYS A 61 34.79 29.14 18.00
N PRO A 62 34.15 30.20 18.54
CA PRO A 62 34.26 31.53 17.96
C PRO A 62 35.74 31.95 17.92
N PRO A 63 36.27 32.41 16.78
CA PRO A 63 37.60 32.99 16.76
C PRO A 63 37.54 34.28 17.56
N HIS A 64 38.16 34.28 18.74
CA HIS A 64 38.36 35.49 19.51
C HIS A 64 39.29 36.39 18.69
N TRP A 65 38.79 37.57 18.32
CA TRP A 65 39.60 38.73 17.98
C TRP A 65 39.29 39.83 18.98
#